data_AF-A0A1Q8QTH4-F1
#
_entry.id   AF-A0A1Q8QTH4-F1
#
_cell.length_a   1.000
_cell.length_b   1.000
_cell.length_c   1.000
_cell.angle_alpha   90.00
_cell.angle_beta   90.00
_cell.angle_gamma   90.00
#
_symmetry.space_group_name_H-M   'P 1'
#
loop_
_entity.id
_entity.type
_entity.pdbx_description
1 polymer ?
#
loop_
_entity_poly.entity_id
_entity_poly.type
_entity_poly.pdbx_seq_one_letter_code
_entity_poly.pdbx_strand_id
1 'polypeptide(L)'
;MQLLRQNGYKTYFVTGGGQDFLRAYAEPVYGIPPEQVVGTMNATKFSYDAKGKPILTEEPRLLLNNVGPGKPEGIQLMVGRRPQAAFGNSDGDKEMLEYTQAGGGVRLMMLVHHDDAAREYAYGAQSKVGTFPDSLMAEAAQRGWVVISMQKDWKRIFAWE
;
A
#
# COMPACT_ATOMS: atom_id res chain seq x y z
N MET A 1 -6.64 -2.34 -11.23
CA MET A 1 -6.18 -0.93 -11.37
C MET A 1 -6.76 -0.22 -12.60
N GLN A 2 -6.74 -0.82 -13.80
CA GLN A 2 -7.27 -0.18 -15.03
C GLN A 2 -8.70 0.35 -14.88
N LEU A 3 -9.61 -0.44 -14.29
CA LEU A 3 -10.99 -0.03 -14.01
C LEU A 3 -11.07 1.30 -13.24
N LEU A 4 -10.29 1.46 -12.16
CA LEU A 4 -10.28 2.70 -11.36
C LEU A 4 -9.76 3.88 -12.19
N ARG A 5 -8.68 3.70 -12.94
CA ARG A 5 -8.10 4.76 -13.77
C ARG A 5 -9.03 5.20 -14.90
N GLN A 6 -9.71 4.26 -15.55
CA GLN A 6 -10.73 4.55 -16.58
C GLN A 6 -11.91 5.34 -16.02
N ASN A 7 -12.17 5.23 -14.71
CA ASN A 7 -13.20 5.99 -14.00
C ASN A 7 -12.64 7.23 -13.29
N GLY A 8 -11.48 7.74 -13.71
CA GLY A 8 -10.93 9.03 -13.26
C GLY A 8 -10.20 9.00 -11.91
N TYR A 9 -10.00 7.83 -11.30
CA TYR A 9 -9.24 7.72 -10.06
C TYR A 9 -7.73 7.80 -10.32
N LYS A 10 -7.03 8.55 -9.47
CA LYS A 10 -5.58 8.44 -9.31
C LYS A 10 -5.27 7.30 -8.35
N THR A 11 -4.39 6.40 -8.75
CA THR A 11 -4.02 5.21 -7.99
C THR A 11 -2.66 5.44 -7.35
N TYR A 12 -2.52 5.19 -6.05
CA TYR A 12 -1.25 5.35 -5.32
C TYR A 12 -0.83 4.02 -4.69
N PHE A 13 0.48 3.81 -4.55
CA PHE A 13 1.00 2.82 -3.61
C PHE A 13 1.22 3.47 -2.24
N VAL A 14 0.78 2.79 -1.18
CA VAL A 14 1.04 3.16 0.22
C VAL A 14 1.62 1.92 0.91
N THR A 15 2.95 1.80 0.87
CA THR A 15 3.67 0.57 1.21
C THR A 15 4.52 0.73 2.47
N GLY A 16 4.64 -0.33 3.27
CA GLY A 16 5.64 -0.40 4.34
C GLY A 16 7.08 -0.55 3.83
N GLY A 17 7.24 -0.99 2.57
CA GLY A 17 8.55 -1.12 1.92
C GLY A 17 9.20 0.23 1.63
N GLY A 18 10.48 0.18 1.27
CA GLY A 18 11.26 1.37 0.91
C GLY A 18 10.64 2.10 -0.30
N GLN A 19 10.42 3.41 -0.17
CA GLN A 19 9.81 4.23 -1.21
C GLN A 19 10.58 4.16 -2.53
N ASP A 20 11.89 4.36 -2.47
CA ASP A 20 12.72 4.40 -3.67
C ASP A 20 12.97 3.01 -4.27
N PHE A 21 12.92 1.95 -3.44
CA PHE A 21 12.89 0.57 -3.93
C PHE A 21 11.67 0.33 -4.83
N LEU A 22 10.47 0.73 -4.37
CA LEU A 22 9.25 0.53 -5.15
C LEU A 22 9.22 1.45 -6.39
N ARG A 23 9.70 2.69 -6.29
CA ARG A 23 9.79 3.61 -7.44
C ARG A 23 10.63 3.06 -8.60
N ALA A 24 11.66 2.26 -8.30
CA ALA A 24 12.54 1.70 -9.34
C ALA A 24 11.82 0.77 -10.33
N TYR A 25 10.65 0.22 -9.99
CA TYR A 25 9.91 -0.71 -10.87
C TYR A 25 8.39 -0.47 -10.96
N ALA A 26 7.80 0.36 -10.09
CA ALA A 26 6.35 0.53 -10.03
C ALA A 26 5.72 1.04 -11.34
N GLU A 27 6.41 1.93 -12.04
CA GLU A 27 5.92 2.51 -13.29
C GLU A 27 5.86 1.48 -14.44
N PRO A 28 6.95 0.80 -14.82
CA PRO A 28 6.90 -0.17 -15.91
C PRO A 28 6.00 -1.39 -15.61
N VAL A 29 5.80 -1.76 -14.34
CA VAL A 29 5.03 -2.96 -13.97
C VAL A 29 3.55 -2.65 -13.72
N TYR A 30 3.25 -1.58 -12.99
CA TYR A 30 1.88 -1.25 -12.57
C TYR A 30 1.33 0.03 -13.21
N GLY A 31 2.15 0.77 -13.97
CA GLY A 31 1.80 2.10 -14.47
C GLY A 31 1.57 3.11 -13.34
N ILE A 32 2.27 2.94 -12.21
CA ILE A 32 2.26 3.88 -11.07
C ILE A 32 3.54 4.73 -11.16
N PRO A 33 3.45 6.01 -11.53
CA PRO A 33 4.64 6.86 -11.64
C PRO A 33 5.24 7.15 -10.25
N PRO A 34 6.51 7.56 -10.16
CA PRO A 34 7.22 7.69 -8.88
C PRO A 34 6.56 8.62 -7.85
N GLU A 35 5.90 9.68 -8.30
CA GLU A 35 5.16 10.62 -7.45
C GLU A 35 3.85 10.06 -6.88
N GLN A 36 3.42 8.88 -7.35
CA GLN A 36 2.28 8.13 -6.82
C GLN A 36 2.69 6.97 -5.90
N VAL A 37 3.96 6.96 -5.46
CA VAL A 37 4.49 5.99 -4.49
C VAL A 37 4.76 6.67 -3.15
N VAL A 38 4.07 6.20 -2.11
CA VAL A 38 4.28 6.56 -0.71
C VAL A 38 4.82 5.33 0.01
N GLY A 39 6.05 5.41 0.51
CA GLY A 39 6.72 4.31 1.18
C GLY A 39 7.43 4.74 2.45
N THR A 40 8.05 3.77 3.13
CA THR A 40 9.02 4.06 4.19
C THR A 40 10.18 4.82 3.56
N MET A 41 10.55 5.96 4.14
CA MET A 41 11.56 6.85 3.54
C MET A 41 12.60 7.29 4.57
N ASN A 42 13.84 7.30 4.12
CA ASN A 42 14.95 7.93 4.81
C ASN A 42 15.16 9.35 4.30
N ALA A 43 15.98 10.12 5.01
CA ALA A 43 16.30 11.48 4.64
C ALA A 43 17.10 11.53 3.34
N THR A 44 16.76 12.50 2.50
CA THR A 44 17.50 12.79 1.28
C THR A 44 18.30 14.06 1.47
N LYS A 45 19.60 14.00 1.14
CA LYS A 45 20.50 15.15 1.21
C LYS A 45 20.92 15.58 -0.19
N PHE A 46 20.75 16.88 -0.45
CA PHE A 46 21.33 17.53 -1.60
C PHE A 46 22.81 17.80 -1.36
N SER A 47 23.65 17.47 -2.34
CA SER A 47 25.08 17.77 -2.33
C SER A 47 25.61 17.90 -3.76
N TYR A 48 26.91 18.13 -3.89
CA TYR A 48 27.60 18.11 -5.16
C TYR A 48 28.62 16.96 -5.16
N ASP A 49 28.75 16.27 -6.29
CA ASP A 49 29.81 15.27 -6.47
C ASP A 49 31.20 15.94 -6.62
N ALA A 50 32.25 15.13 -6.74
CA ALA A 50 33.62 15.63 -6.88
C ALA A 50 33.86 16.50 -8.14
N LYS A 51 32.94 16.48 -9.11
CA LYS A 51 32.99 17.28 -10.35
C LYS A 51 32.06 18.50 -10.28
N GLY A 52 31.41 18.75 -9.14
CA GLY A 52 30.45 19.84 -8.97
C GLY A 52 29.06 19.55 -9.54
N LYS A 53 28.71 18.29 -9.86
CA LYS A 53 27.37 17.93 -10.33
C LYS A 53 26.40 17.84 -9.13
N PRO A 54 25.21 18.48 -9.18
CA PRO A 54 24.21 18.33 -8.14
C PRO A 54 23.70 16.89 -8.07
N ILE A 55 23.68 16.32 -6.87
CA ILE A 55 23.21 14.97 -6.60
C ILE A 55 22.33 14.94 -5.35
N LEU A 56 21.52 13.88 -5.26
CA LEU A 56 20.78 13.51 -4.05
C LEU A 56 21.38 12.20 -3.52
N THR A 57 21.62 12.14 -2.22
CA THR A 57 22.06 10.93 -1.52
C THR A 57 21.10 10.60 -0.39
N GLU A 58 20.77 9.33 -0.24
CA GLU A 58 20.02 8.85 0.92
C GLU A 58 20.93 8.85 2.17
N GLU A 59 20.42 9.37 3.27
CA GLU A 59 21.09 9.36 4.57
C GLU A 59 20.53 8.21 5.43
N PRO A 60 21.32 7.61 6.35
CA PRO A 60 20.84 6.57 7.26
C PRO A 60 20.00 7.16 8.41
N ARG A 61 18.97 7.94 8.06
CA ARG A 61 18.07 8.61 9.00
C ARG A 61 16.64 8.48 8.53
N LEU A 62 15.85 7.70 9.25
CA LEU A 62 14.44 7.49 8.98
C LEU A 62 13.65 8.80 9.10
N LEU A 63 12.84 9.12 8.09
CA LEU A 63 11.89 10.25 8.13
C LEU A 63 10.45 9.78 8.35
N LEU A 64 10.08 8.65 7.73
CA LEU A 64 8.74 8.07 7.85
C LEU A 64 8.85 6.54 7.83
N ASN A 65 8.34 5.89 8.86
CA ASN A 65 8.03 4.46 8.83
C ASN A 65 6.59 4.28 8.34
N ASN A 66 6.37 3.86 7.10
CA ASN A 66 5.05 3.88 6.47
C ASN A 66 4.25 2.58 6.71
N VAL A 67 4.18 2.15 7.98
CA VAL A 67 3.49 0.93 8.44
C VAL A 67 2.47 1.30 9.53
N GLY A 68 1.28 0.70 9.49
CA GLY A 68 0.22 0.95 10.47
C GLY A 68 -0.15 2.44 10.51
N PRO A 69 -0.08 3.12 11.67
CA PRO A 69 -0.32 4.56 11.79
C PRO A 69 0.53 5.44 10.87
N GLY A 70 1.71 4.98 10.43
CA GLY A 70 2.53 5.73 9.49
C GLY A 70 1.93 5.84 8.09
N LYS A 71 1.03 4.94 7.70
CA LYS A 71 0.34 5.00 6.39
C LYS A 71 -0.54 6.23 6.23
N PRO A 72 -1.48 6.55 7.15
CA PRO A 72 -2.24 7.79 7.06
C PRO A 72 -1.37 9.05 7.16
N GLU A 73 -0.27 9.01 7.93
CA GLU A 73 0.71 10.10 7.97
C GLU A 73 1.37 10.29 6.60
N GLY A 74 1.84 9.22 5.96
CA GLY A 74 2.42 9.24 4.62
C GLY A 74 1.44 9.74 3.55
N ILE A 75 0.18 9.31 3.62
CA ILE A 75 -0.89 9.83 2.75
C ILE A 75 -1.03 11.34 2.92
N GLN A 76 -1.08 11.83 4.15
CA GLN A 76 -1.21 13.27 4.42
C GLN A 76 0.00 14.06 3.90
N LEU A 77 1.21 13.56 4.14
CA LEU A 77 2.46 14.24 3.77
C LEU A 77 2.66 14.29 2.25
N MET A 78 2.38 13.20 1.55
CA MET A 78 2.74 13.04 0.14
C MET A 78 1.57 13.32 -0.82
N VAL A 79 0.34 13.01 -0.41
CA VAL A 79 -0.85 13.16 -1.26
C VAL A 79 -1.68 14.38 -0.85
N GLY A 80 -1.72 14.69 0.45
CA GLY A 80 -2.49 15.82 0.99
C GLY A 80 -4.00 15.68 0.82
N ARG A 81 -4.49 14.47 0.51
CA ARG A 81 -5.91 14.17 0.27
C ARG A 81 -6.28 12.84 0.88
N ARG A 82 -7.41 12.80 1.57
CA ARG A 82 -7.99 11.56 2.08
C ARG A 82 -8.48 10.69 0.92
N PRO A 83 -8.12 9.40 0.85
CA PRO A 83 -8.55 8.52 -0.23
C PRO A 83 -10.07 8.30 -0.25
N GLN A 84 -10.56 7.90 -1.42
CA GLN A 84 -11.94 7.43 -1.60
C GLN A 84 -12.06 5.90 -1.47
N ALA A 85 -10.97 5.20 -1.77
CA ALA A 85 -10.86 3.76 -1.63
C ALA A 85 -9.47 3.38 -1.11
N ALA A 86 -9.41 2.34 -0.27
CA ALA A 86 -8.17 1.77 0.24
C ALA A 86 -8.21 0.25 0.17
N PHE A 87 -7.06 -0.34 -0.17
CA PHE A 87 -6.87 -1.77 -0.37
C PHE A 87 -5.64 -2.18 0.42
N GLY A 88 -5.78 -3.16 1.31
CA GLY A 88 -4.70 -3.73 2.12
C GLY A 88 -4.74 -5.25 2.11
N ASN A 89 -3.84 -5.89 2.84
CA ASN A 89 -3.81 -7.34 3.02
C ASN A 89 -3.32 -7.78 4.41
N SER A 90 -3.14 -6.84 5.34
CA SER A 90 -2.54 -7.12 6.65
C SER A 90 -3.03 -6.17 7.74
N ASP A 91 -2.70 -6.49 8.99
CA ASP A 91 -2.92 -5.61 10.13
C ASP A 91 -2.20 -4.25 10.00
N GLY A 92 -1.04 -4.23 9.34
CA GLY A 92 -0.29 -3.01 9.02
C GLY A 92 -1.00 -2.06 8.05
N ASP A 93 -2.13 -2.46 7.48
CA ASP A 93 -2.98 -1.61 6.63
C ASP A 93 -4.19 -1.01 7.39
N LYS A 94 -4.50 -1.51 8.59
CA LYS A 94 -5.73 -1.21 9.31
C LYS A 94 -5.97 0.29 9.45
N GLU A 95 -4.99 1.06 9.92
CA GLU A 95 -5.14 2.50 10.13
C GLU A 95 -5.32 3.27 8.81
N MET A 96 -4.78 2.76 7.69
CA MET A 96 -5.04 3.33 6.36
C MET A 96 -6.51 3.13 5.94
N LEU A 97 -7.07 1.95 6.21
CA LEU A 97 -8.48 1.64 5.93
C LEU A 97 -9.40 2.49 6.82
N GLU A 98 -9.11 2.58 8.12
CA GLU A 98 -9.84 3.42 9.07
C GLU A 98 -9.80 4.90 8.66
N TYR A 99 -8.61 5.42 8.33
CA TYR A 99 -8.47 6.80 7.85
C TYR A 99 -9.26 7.04 6.57
N THR A 100 -9.24 6.10 5.62
CA THR A 100 -10.03 6.23 4.39
C THR A 100 -11.54 6.25 4.68
N GLN A 101 -12.01 5.33 5.53
CA GLN A 101 -13.42 5.20 5.89
C GLN A 101 -13.98 6.41 6.63
N ALA A 102 -13.16 7.07 7.45
CA ALA A 102 -13.58 8.24 8.22
C ALA A 102 -13.86 9.50 7.37
N GLY A 103 -13.65 9.46 6.04
CA GLY A 103 -14.03 10.52 5.13
C GLY A 103 -15.54 10.55 4.84
N GLY A 104 -16.12 11.74 4.66
CA GLY A 104 -17.54 11.88 4.34
C GLY A 104 -17.92 11.43 2.92
N GLY A 105 -19.08 10.81 2.75
CA GLY A 105 -19.57 10.25 1.48
C GLY A 105 -19.25 8.76 1.31
N VAL A 106 -19.55 8.21 0.14
CA VAL A 106 -19.28 6.78 -0.14
C VAL A 106 -17.78 6.51 -0.11
N ARG A 107 -17.36 5.45 0.59
CA ARG A 107 -15.98 4.98 0.70
C ARG A 107 -15.90 3.47 0.51
N LEU A 108 -14.76 3.00 0.02
CA LEU A 108 -14.51 1.59 -0.23
C LEU A 108 -13.24 1.12 0.51
N MET A 109 -13.39 0.14 1.39
CA MET A 109 -12.29 -0.46 2.13
C MET A 109 -12.26 -1.94 1.80
N MET A 110 -11.09 -2.42 1.37
CA MET A 110 -10.93 -3.81 0.97
C MET A 110 -9.67 -4.42 1.58
N LEU A 111 -9.76 -5.70 1.94
CA LEU A 111 -8.67 -6.52 2.40
C LEU A 111 -8.54 -7.75 1.51
N VAL A 112 -7.33 -8.05 1.03
CA VAL A 112 -7.05 -9.31 0.35
C VAL A 112 -6.67 -10.35 1.40
N HIS A 113 -7.42 -11.45 1.46
CA HIS A 113 -7.15 -12.60 2.30
C HIS A 113 -6.46 -13.68 1.47
N HIS A 114 -5.20 -13.96 1.83
CA HIS A 114 -4.38 -14.99 1.19
C HIS A 114 -4.76 -16.36 1.77
N ASP A 115 -5.73 -17.02 1.14
CA ASP A 115 -6.28 -18.32 1.55
C ASP A 115 -6.12 -19.42 0.49
N ASP A 116 -5.24 -19.22 -0.48
CA ASP A 116 -5.05 -20.13 -1.61
C ASP A 116 -3.63 -20.71 -1.67
N ALA A 117 -3.39 -21.78 -0.91
CA ALA A 117 -2.10 -22.48 -0.92
C ALA A 117 -1.80 -23.26 -2.22
N ALA A 118 -2.77 -23.39 -3.13
CA ALA A 118 -2.60 -24.17 -4.35
C ALA A 118 -2.10 -23.29 -5.50
N ARG A 119 -2.62 -22.06 -5.60
CA ARG A 119 -2.27 -21.10 -6.67
C ARG A 119 -1.36 -19.98 -6.17
N GLU A 120 -1.29 -19.76 -4.86
CA GLU A 120 -0.43 -18.78 -4.21
C GLU A 120 -0.03 -19.29 -2.81
N TYR A 121 0.06 -18.41 -1.82
CA TYR A 121 0.30 -18.74 -0.43
C TYR A 121 -1.02 -18.67 0.35
N ALA A 122 -1.12 -19.50 1.38
CA ALA A 122 -2.12 -19.33 2.43
C ALA A 122 -1.41 -18.93 3.73
N TYR A 123 -1.75 -17.75 4.27
CA TYR A 123 -1.17 -17.26 5.51
C TYR A 123 -2.17 -16.42 6.30
N GLY A 124 -1.93 -16.30 7.61
CA GLY A 124 -2.86 -15.65 8.55
C GLY A 124 -2.16 -15.13 9.79
N ALA A 125 -2.77 -15.31 10.95
CA ALA A 125 -2.36 -14.71 12.23
C ALA A 125 -0.90 -15.01 12.65
N GLN A 126 -0.34 -16.13 12.22
CA GLN A 126 1.02 -16.57 12.57
C GLN A 126 2.10 -16.12 11.57
N SER A 127 1.69 -15.47 10.47
CA SER A 127 2.66 -14.99 9.48
C SER A 127 3.53 -13.88 10.08
N LYS A 128 4.80 -13.85 9.68
CA LYS A 128 5.69 -12.72 9.99
C LYS A 128 5.65 -11.63 8.91
N VAL A 129 5.04 -11.94 7.77
CA VAL A 129 4.91 -11.05 6.60
C VAL A 129 3.44 -11.05 6.21
N GLY A 130 2.82 -9.87 6.16
CA GLY A 130 1.39 -9.77 5.86
C GLY A 130 0.51 -10.41 6.92
N THR A 131 0.82 -10.24 8.21
CA THR A 131 0.03 -10.81 9.31
C THR A 131 -1.44 -10.46 9.16
N PHE A 132 -2.29 -11.48 9.12
CA PHE A 132 -3.75 -11.33 9.03
C PHE A 132 -4.40 -12.01 10.24
N PRO A 133 -4.55 -11.30 11.37
CA PRO A 133 -5.11 -11.89 12.58
C PRO A 133 -6.64 -12.01 12.49
N ASP A 134 -7.22 -12.95 13.26
CA ASP A 134 -8.67 -13.12 13.35
C ASP A 134 -9.39 -11.84 13.82
N SER A 135 -8.70 -11.02 14.62
CA SER A 135 -9.20 -9.70 15.04
C SER A 135 -9.40 -8.74 13.87
N LEU A 136 -8.53 -8.78 12.84
CA LEU A 136 -8.69 -7.97 11.63
C LEU A 136 -9.86 -8.46 10.79
N MET A 137 -10.06 -9.79 10.69
CA MET A 137 -11.25 -10.36 10.04
C MET A 137 -12.54 -9.92 10.73
N ALA A 138 -12.56 -9.98 12.07
CA ALA A 138 -13.71 -9.54 12.87
C ALA A 138 -13.98 -8.04 12.73
N GLU A 139 -12.93 -7.22 12.73
CA GLU A 139 -13.03 -5.78 12.52
C GLU A 139 -13.54 -5.42 11.13
N ALA A 140 -13.07 -6.13 10.09
CA ALA A 140 -13.56 -5.97 8.73
C ALA A 140 -15.07 -6.23 8.66
N ALA A 141 -15.55 -7.32 9.28
CA ALA A 141 -16.97 -7.62 9.36
C ALA A 141 -17.76 -6.55 10.12
N GLN A 142 -17.24 -6.06 11.25
CA GLN A 142 -17.89 -5.03 12.06
C GLN A 142 -18.00 -3.68 11.34
N ARG A 143 -16.97 -3.32 10.57
CA ARG A 143 -16.88 -2.03 9.87
C ARG A 143 -17.41 -2.06 8.44
N GLY A 144 -17.83 -3.23 7.95
CA GLY A 144 -18.28 -3.42 6.57
C GLY A 144 -17.16 -3.28 5.54
N TRP A 145 -15.93 -3.63 5.89
CA TRP A 145 -14.83 -3.74 4.92
C TRP A 145 -15.00 -5.03 4.12
N VAL A 146 -14.71 -4.96 2.81
CA VAL A 146 -14.82 -6.13 1.94
C VAL A 146 -13.56 -6.98 2.07
N VAL A 147 -13.72 -8.22 2.52
CA VAL A 147 -12.62 -9.20 2.51
C VAL A 147 -12.71 -10.04 1.25
N ILE A 148 -11.67 -9.99 0.43
CA ILE A 148 -11.54 -10.72 -0.83
C ILE A 148 -10.81 -12.04 -0.55
N SER A 149 -11.44 -13.18 -0.81
CA SER A 149 -10.79 -14.49 -0.77
C SER A 149 -10.06 -14.73 -2.08
N MET A 150 -8.73 -14.89 -2.06
CA MET A 150 -7.97 -15.24 -3.26
C MET A 150 -8.45 -16.58 -3.85
N GLN A 151 -8.77 -17.54 -2.98
CA GLN A 151 -9.24 -18.87 -3.40
C GLN A 151 -10.60 -18.81 -4.12
N LYS A 152 -11.56 -18.06 -3.58
CA LYS A 152 -12.95 -18.11 -4.04
C LYS A 152 -13.30 -17.02 -5.05
N ASP A 153 -12.71 -15.84 -4.91
CA ASP A 153 -13.15 -14.66 -5.66
C ASP A 153 -12.29 -14.41 -6.90
N TRP A 154 -11.06 -14.92 -6.93
CA TRP A 154 -10.17 -14.76 -8.08
C TRP A 154 -10.14 -16.00 -8.96
N LYS A 155 -10.55 -15.82 -10.22
CA LYS A 155 -10.49 -16.87 -11.25
C LYS A 155 -9.06 -17.21 -11.66
N ARG A 156 -8.15 -16.26 -11.55
CA ARG A 156 -6.73 -16.35 -11.93
C ARG A 156 -5.91 -15.46 -11.00
N ILE A 157 -4.71 -15.91 -10.62
CA ILE A 157 -3.79 -15.16 -9.75
C ILE A 157 -2.76 -14.41 -10.60
N PHE A 158 -2.04 -15.12 -11.46
CA PHE A 158 -0.97 -14.53 -12.26
C PHE A 158 -1.37 -14.33 -13.73
N ALA A 159 -0.91 -13.25 -14.35
CA ALA A 159 -1.30 -12.91 -15.72
C ALA A 159 -0.78 -13.89 -16.79
N TRP A 160 0.28 -14.63 -16.48
CA TRP A 160 0.92 -15.59 -17.38
C TRP A 160 0.37 -17.02 -17.26
N GLU A 161 -0.57 -17.27 -16.34
CA GLU A 161 -1.34 -18.51 -16.23
C GLU A 161 -2.61 -18.49 -17.10
#